data_AF-A0A643BXK3-F1
#
_entry.id   AF-A0A643BXK3-F1
#
_cell.length_a   1.000
_cell.length_b   1.000
_cell.length_c   1.000
_cell.angle_alpha   90.00
_cell.angle_beta   90.00
_cell.angle_gamma   90.00
#
_symmetry.space_group_name_H-M   'P 1'
#
loop_
_entity.id
_entity.type
_entity.pdbx_description
1 polymer ?
#
loop_
_entity_poly.entity_id
_entity_poly.type
_entity_poly.pdbx_seq_one_letter_code
_entity_poly.pdbx_strand_id
1 'polypeptide(L)'
;MHRWSPHCALGWLQAELEEAEQEAEEQMEQLLLGEQSLEAFLPAFQRGRALAHLRRTQAEKLQELLRRRERSGQPAPTAAADPPKSFPAAAVLPTGAARGPP
;
A
#
# COMPACT_ATOMS: atom_id res chain seq x y z
N MET A 1 8.87 25.38 2.64
CA MET A 1 8.85 24.23 3.58
C MET A 1 8.62 22.87 2.89
N HIS A 2 8.06 22.79 1.68
CA HIS A 2 7.68 21.51 1.04
C HIS A 2 8.84 20.57 0.67
N ARG A 3 10.02 21.11 0.32
CA ARG A 3 11.17 20.31 -0.15
C ARG A 3 11.59 19.22 0.84
N TRP A 4 11.40 19.44 2.15
CA TRP A 4 11.84 18.52 3.19
C TRP A 4 10.72 17.63 3.75
N SER A 5 9.63 17.46 3.00
CA SER A 5 8.53 16.61 3.45
C SER A 5 8.84 15.12 3.24
N PRO A 6 8.29 14.23 4.08
CA PRO A 6 8.38 12.77 3.86
C PRO A 6 7.89 12.32 2.47
N HIS A 7 6.90 13.00 1.90
CA HIS A 7 6.42 12.71 0.54
C HIS A 7 7.45 13.09 -0.53
N CYS A 8 8.14 14.23 -0.35
CA CYS A 8 9.26 14.60 -1.24
C CYS A 8 10.41 13.61 -1.12
N ALA A 9 10.76 13.20 0.09
CA ALA A 9 11.79 12.17 0.31
C ALA A 9 11.43 10.84 -0.37
N LEU A 10 10.16 10.42 -0.34
CA LEU A 10 9.69 9.24 -1.07
C LEU A 10 9.88 9.40 -2.58
N GLY A 11 9.51 10.56 -3.13
CA GLY A 11 9.70 10.85 -4.56
C GLY A 11 11.17 10.83 -4.98
N TRP A 12 12.08 11.35 -4.14
CA TRP A 12 13.52 11.27 -4.42
C TRP A 12 14.04 9.84 -4.38
N LEU A 13 13.64 9.04 -3.40
CA LEU A 13 14.03 7.63 -3.34
C LEU A 13 13.55 6.85 -4.57
N GLN A 14 12.38 7.18 -5.12
CA GLN A 14 11.84 6.58 -6.33
C GLN A 14 12.63 7.02 -7.58
N ALA A 15 12.98 8.30 -7.69
CA ALA A 15 13.82 8.79 -8.79
C ALA A 15 15.23 8.19 -8.76
N GLU A 16 15.87 8.14 -7.58
CA GLU A 16 17.19 7.51 -7.41
C GLU A 16 17.14 5.99 -7.66
N LEU A 17 16.01 5.33 -7.39
CA LEU A 17 15.82 3.92 -7.74
C LEU A 17 15.77 3.74 -9.26
N GLU A 18 14.94 4.53 -9.94
CA GLU A 18 14.78 4.48 -11.40
C GLU A 18 16.11 4.75 -12.11
N GLU A 19 16.85 5.77 -11.67
CA GLU A 19 18.19 6.09 -12.18
C GLU A 19 19.16 4.91 -12.00
N ALA A 20 19.21 4.30 -10.81
CA ALA A 20 20.09 3.16 -10.56
C ALA A 20 19.69 1.89 -11.34
N GLU A 21 18.39 1.70 -11.60
CA GLU A 21 17.89 0.60 -12.44
C GLU A 21 18.27 0.83 -13.91
N GLN A 22 18.08 2.04 -14.42
CA GLN A 22 18.45 2.40 -15.79
C GLN A 22 19.96 2.28 -16.02
N GLU A 23 20.80 2.80 -15.11
CA GLU A 23 22.26 2.68 -15.23
C GLU A 23 22.70 1.20 -15.26
N ALA A 24 22.05 0.34 -14.47
CA ALA A 24 22.34 -1.08 -14.46
C ALA A 24 21.92 -1.77 -15.78
N GLU A 25 20.82 -1.34 -16.41
CA GLU A 25 20.39 -1.82 -17.72
C GLU A 25 21.39 -1.39 -18.81
N GLU A 26 21.79 -0.13 -18.84
CA GLU A 26 22.78 0.39 -19.79
C GLU A 26 24.13 -0.34 -19.67
N GLN A 27 24.60 -0.60 -18.44
CA GLN A 27 25.82 -1.37 -18.20
C GLN A 27 25.69 -2.82 -18.70
N MET A 28 24.53 -3.45 -18.54
CA MET A 28 24.27 -4.80 -19.04
C MET A 28 24.27 -4.83 -20.58
N GLU A 29 23.64 -3.86 -21.22
CA GLU A 29 23.62 -3.75 -22.68
C GLU A 29 25.03 -3.59 -23.24
N GLN A 30 25.84 -2.69 -22.67
CA GLN A 30 27.24 -2.51 -23.07
C GLN A 30 28.06 -3.80 -22.92
N LEU A 31 27.86 -4.56 -21.84
CA LEU A 31 28.51 -5.86 -21.68
C LEU A 31 28.08 -6.87 -22.76
N LEU A 32 26.78 -6.96 -23.05
CA LEU A 32 26.23 -7.90 -24.03
C LEU A 32 26.65 -7.58 -25.46
N LEU A 33 26.85 -6.29 -25.77
CA LEU A 33 27.41 -5.82 -27.04
C LEU A 33 28.93 -6.01 -27.12
N GLY A 34 29.59 -6.36 -26.02
CA GLY A 34 31.05 -6.49 -25.95
C GLY A 34 31.78 -5.15 -25.89
N GLU A 35 31.08 -4.05 -25.63
CA GLU A 35 31.63 -2.70 -25.51
C GLU A 35 32.31 -2.47 -24.15
N GLN A 36 32.01 -3.31 -23.16
CA GLN A 36 32.58 -3.26 -21.82
C GLN A 36 33.16 -4.63 -21.40
N SER A 37 34.33 -4.64 -20.77
CA SER A 37 34.92 -5.87 -20.23
C SER A 37 34.22 -6.31 -18.94
N LEU A 38 34.26 -7.62 -18.66
CA LEU A 38 33.67 -8.16 -17.44
C LEU A 38 34.30 -7.57 -16.16
N GLU A 39 35.61 -7.31 -16.18
CA GLU A 39 36.35 -6.73 -15.06
C GLU A 39 35.92 -5.30 -14.75
N ALA A 40 35.58 -4.51 -15.77
CA ALA A 40 35.04 -3.16 -15.61
C ALA A 40 33.56 -3.18 -15.21
N PHE A 41 32.77 -4.08 -15.81
CA PHE A 41 31.34 -4.23 -15.58
C PHE A 41 31.01 -4.67 -14.16
N LEU A 42 31.62 -5.75 -13.67
CA LEU A 42 31.19 -6.41 -12.43
C LEU A 42 31.14 -5.46 -11.21
N PRO A 43 32.18 -4.65 -10.93
CA PRO A 43 32.15 -3.74 -9.79
C PRO A 43 31.09 -2.64 -9.93
N ALA A 44 30.88 -2.11 -11.14
CA ALA A 44 29.91 -1.05 -11.39
C ALA A 44 28.48 -1.58 -11.25
N PHE A 45 28.18 -2.68 -11.93
CA PHE A 45 26.86 -3.30 -11.92
C PHE A 45 26.45 -3.79 -10.53
N GLN A 46 27.37 -4.41 -9.78
CA GLN A 46 27.09 -4.84 -8.40
C GLN A 46 26.78 -3.65 -7.48
N ARG A 47 27.51 -2.53 -7.62
CA ARG A 47 27.23 -1.32 -6.85
C ARG A 47 25.87 -0.72 -7.21
N GLY A 48 25.57 -0.58 -8.51
CA GLY A 48 24.28 -0.07 -8.99
C GLY A 48 23.11 -0.92 -8.51
N ARG A 49 23.21 -2.26 -8.64
CA ARG A 49 22.21 -3.20 -8.13
C ARG A 49 22.02 -3.12 -6.61
N ALA A 50 23.12 -3.07 -5.85
CA ALA A 50 23.03 -2.92 -4.40
C ALA A 50 22.34 -1.61 -4.00
N LEU A 51 22.65 -0.50 -4.68
CA LEU A 51 22.00 0.78 -4.47
C LEU A 51 20.50 0.72 -4.79
N ALA A 52 20.12 0.18 -5.95
CA ALA A 52 18.71 0.02 -6.34
C ALA A 52 17.93 -0.78 -5.28
N HIS A 53 18.46 -1.92 -4.83
CA HIS A 53 17.81 -2.71 -3.78
C HIS A 53 17.66 -1.94 -2.46
N LEU A 54 18.67 -1.15 -2.07
CA LEU A 54 18.61 -0.31 -0.89
C LEU A 54 17.52 0.78 -1.03
N ARG A 55 17.48 1.49 -2.17
CA ARG A 55 16.50 2.56 -2.43
C ARG A 55 15.08 2.02 -2.49
N ARG A 56 14.87 0.87 -3.14
CA ARG A 56 13.57 0.17 -3.13
C ARG A 56 13.11 -0.15 -1.72
N THR A 57 13.99 -0.73 -0.90
CA THR A 57 13.66 -1.05 0.50
C THR A 57 13.34 0.22 1.30
N GLN A 58 14.12 1.28 1.14
CA GLN A 58 13.87 2.57 1.80
C GLN A 58 12.53 3.17 1.38
N ALA A 59 12.20 3.16 0.09
CA ALA A 59 10.95 3.65 -0.45
C ALA A 59 9.75 2.86 0.09
N GLU A 60 9.82 1.53 0.09
CA GLU A 60 8.77 0.66 0.63
C GLU A 60 8.51 0.93 2.12
N LYS A 61 9.56 1.06 2.92
CA LYS A 61 9.43 1.34 4.36
C LYS A 61 8.88 2.73 4.64
N LEU A 62 9.33 3.74 3.91
CA LEU A 62 8.80 5.10 4.06
C LEU A 62 7.32 5.15 3.64
N GLN A 63 6.97 4.50 2.53
CA GLN A 63 5.59 4.40 2.07
C GLN A 63 4.70 3.66 3.09
N GLU A 64 5.20 2.60 3.72
CA GLU A 64 4.50 1.91 4.82
C GLU A 64 4.23 2.84 6.01
N LEU A 65 5.22 3.63 6.43
CA LEU A 65 5.07 4.59 7.54
C LEU A 65 4.05 5.69 7.21
N LEU A 66 4.05 6.21 5.98
CA LEU A 66 3.09 7.21 5.54
C LEU A 66 1.66 6.67 5.58
N ARG A 67 1.42 5.47 5.04
CA ARG A 67 0.11 4.80 5.10
C ARG A 67 -0.34 4.52 6.54
N ARG A 68 0.59 4.17 7.44
CA ARG A 68 0.28 3.96 8.87
C ARG A 68 -0.18 5.27 9.52
N ARG A 69 0.52 6.38 9.22
CA ARG A 69 0.16 7.71 9.72
C ARG A 69 -1.21 8.16 9.24
N GLU A 70 -1.49 7.99 7.95
CA GLU A 70 -2.80 8.32 7.35
C GLU A 70 -3.93 7.55 8.03
N ARG A 71 -3.77 6.24 8.25
CA ARG A 71 -4.75 5.41 8.97
C ARG A 71 -4.92 5.80 10.44
N SER A 72 -3.83 6.18 11.13
CA SER A 72 -3.91 6.62 12.53
C SER A 72 -4.56 7.99 12.70
N GLY A 73 -4.58 8.81 11.65
CA GLY A 73 -5.20 10.14 11.65
C GLY A 73 -6.65 10.17 11.18
N GLN A 74 -7.18 9.05 10.66
CA GLN A 74 -8.60 8.94 10.33
C GLN A 74 -9.41 8.82 11.62
N PRO A 75 -10.38 9.73 11.90
CA PRO A 75 -11.35 9.47 12.95
C PRO A 75 -12.05 8.15 12.62
N ALA A 76 -12.25 7.30 13.64
CA ALA A 76 -13.07 6.11 13.49
C ALA A 76 -14.37 6.52 12.78
N PRO A 77 -14.87 5.74 11.79
CA PRO A 77 -16.18 6.03 11.25
C PRO A 77 -17.12 6.07 12.44
N THR A 78 -17.69 7.25 12.71
CA THR A 78 -18.82 7.38 13.62
C THR A 78 -19.87 6.49 13.03
N ALA A 79 -19.98 5.26 13.54
CA ALA A 79 -21.15 4.44 13.34
C ALA A 79 -22.30 5.29 13.86
N ALA A 80 -23.00 5.95 12.94
CA ALA A 80 -24.31 6.49 13.23
C ALA A 80 -25.07 5.31 13.82
N ALA A 81 -25.43 5.43 15.11
CA ALA A 81 -26.28 4.44 15.74
C ALA A 81 -27.54 4.35 14.89
N ASP A 82 -27.68 3.25 14.14
CA ASP A 82 -28.93 2.95 13.46
C ASP A 82 -30.02 2.98 14.53
N PRO A 83 -31.11 3.75 14.35
CA PRO A 83 -32.21 3.72 15.29
C PRO A 83 -32.71 2.26 15.37
N PRO A 84 -33.11 1.78 16.58
CA PRO A 84 -33.55 0.41 16.73
C PRO A 84 -34.73 0.18 15.79
N LYS A 85 -34.58 -0.77 14.85
CA LYS A 85 -35.66 -1.20 13.97
C LYS A 85 -36.81 -1.70 14.86
N SER A 86 -37.95 -1.01 14.80
CA SER A 86 -39.18 -1.47 15.41
C SER A 86 -39.59 -2.78 14.73
N PHE A 87 -39.66 -3.84 15.51
CA PHE A 87 -40.26 -5.09 15.06
C PHE A 87 -41.78 -4.88 14.89
N PRO A 88 -42.41 -5.37 13.81
CA PRO A 88 -43.85 -5.29 13.70
C PRO A 88 -44.49 -6.21 14.74
N ALA A 89 -45.54 -5.70 15.39
CA ALA A 89 -46.35 -6.46 16.33
C ALA A 89 -46.91 -7.72 15.63
N ALA A 90 -46.72 -8.88 16.26
CA ALA A 90 -47.27 -10.14 15.81
C ALA A 90 -48.78 -10.00 15.60
N ALA A 91 -49.24 -10.28 14.38
CA ALA A 91 -50.66 -10.39 14.08
C ALA A 91 -51.25 -11.55 14.90
N VAL A 92 -52.07 -11.21 15.88
CA VAL A 92 -52.87 -12.18 16.63
C VAL A 92 -53.93 -12.71 15.66
N LEU A 93 -53.77 -13.95 15.21
CA LEU A 93 -54.81 -14.66 14.48
C LEU A 93 -55.92 -15.07 15.46
N PRO A 94 -57.20 -14.79 15.18
CA PRO A 94 -58.28 -15.29 16.01
C PRO A 94 -58.58 -16.74 15.63
N THR A 95 -58.13 -17.69 16.45
CA THR A 95 -58.71 -19.04 16.44
C THR A 95 -60.03 -18.98 17.21
N GLY A 96 -61.13 -18.88 16.46
CA GLY A 96 -62.45 -19.15 16.99
C GLY A 96 -62.68 -20.65 17.12
N ALA A 97 -63.16 -21.10 18.28
CA ALA A 97 -64.17 -22.14 18.40
C ALA A 97 -64.68 -22.19 19.85
N ALA A 98 -66.01 -22.29 19.94
CA ALA A 98 -66.83 -22.06 21.12
C ALA A 98 -66.62 -23.07 22.27
N ARG A 99 -66.90 -22.56 23.46
CA ARG A 99 -67.11 -23.32 24.71
C ARG A 99 -68.50 -23.95 24.68
N GLY A 100 -68.62 -25.23 25.02
CA GLY A 100 -69.72 -25.67 25.90
C GLY A 100 -70.21 -27.14 25.79
N PRO A 101 -70.67 -27.75 26.91
CA PRO A 101 -70.72 -29.21 27.17
C PRO A 101 -72.19 -29.72 27.36
N PRO A 102 -72.49 -30.88 28.00
CA PRO A 102 -71.75 -32.14 28.21
C PRO A 102 -72.20 -33.29 27.31
#